data_AF-A0A165YJX3-F1
#
_entry.id   AF-A0A165YJX3-F1
#
_cell.length_a   1.000
_cell.length_b   1.000
_cell.length_c   1.000
_cell.angle_alpha   90.00
_cell.angle_beta   90.00
_cell.angle_gamma   90.00
#
_symmetry.space_group_name_H-M   'P 1'
#
loop_
_entity.id
_entity.type
_entity.pdbx_description
1 polymer ?
#
loop_
_entity_poly.entity_id
_entity_poly.type
_entity_poly.pdbx_seq_one_letter_code
_entity_poly.pdbx_strand_id
1 'polypeptide(L)'
;MSYVSVVCGCEEHSQSLRDAVERTKSDESYQFKFESFTCFHCRQNISRALICGGCKAVIYCGPECSRASWQLRAGPDGVKKGHKKDCARIKESRLRVARFTTLSDQFPWIVKMGDASYTSLSLATKGLVGCGPSFGWWADHNCIKSHMPSYLHRKTHYTEEQGWKLPDAEIPWLSFDETKGRNPPESLPAFEDSWKSYYEWRRLPMSSPAAFLLHWPLSLYRMLCELGFTAGTVERRKTINIHLIGPERELGFLPMYVNKWSRYPGPRDSPASPRLGELALIFPHCDLCFTLFSETVVEIFENSPKDSLARQQFAYSYEAPATAGGGKITIALDKLDAIYDLQNYHDELPDAILAFHAGLANYETWYHVIVDAIRLNIPFAVTDYVDTSLDECDNTVNDLLPQGLSDLRPSQRQEIARFKKAMQSPRRKRVLNSFMSPALSDPVSSYLPYALNAWIYIVHVKD
;
A
#
# COMPACT_ATOMS: atom_id res chain seq x y z
N MET A 1 -16.87 40.11 -5.76
CA MET A 1 -17.05 38.95 -6.64
C MET A 1 -17.02 37.71 -5.75
N SER A 2 -18.18 37.07 -5.58
CA SER A 2 -18.36 35.84 -4.83
C SER A 2 -17.57 34.71 -5.49
N TYR A 3 -16.57 34.17 -4.78
CA TYR A 3 -15.89 32.95 -5.20
C TYR A 3 -16.89 31.79 -5.14
N VAL A 4 -17.30 31.28 -6.28
CA VAL A 4 -17.96 29.98 -6.37
C VAL A 4 -16.88 28.95 -6.03
N SER A 5 -16.92 28.38 -4.83
CA SER A 5 -16.04 27.26 -4.48
C SER A 5 -16.43 26.07 -5.35
N VAL A 6 -15.59 25.73 -6.32
CA VAL A 6 -15.73 24.45 -7.04
C VAL A 6 -15.44 23.36 -6.02
N VAL A 7 -16.49 22.67 -5.56
CA VAL A 7 -16.35 21.51 -4.68
C VAL A 7 -15.79 20.37 -5.54
N CYS A 8 -14.68 19.77 -5.11
CA CYS A 8 -14.13 18.58 -5.78
C CYS A 8 -15.12 17.42 -5.60
N GLY A 9 -15.33 16.58 -6.63
CA GLY A 9 -16.19 15.40 -6.52
C GLY A 9 -15.80 14.43 -5.40
N CYS A 10 -14.55 14.48 -4.91
CA CYS A 10 -14.11 13.70 -3.75
C CYS A 10 -14.60 14.29 -2.41
N GLU A 11 -14.76 15.62 -2.32
CA GLU A 11 -15.36 16.25 -1.14
C GLU A 11 -16.87 15.99 -1.12
N GLU A 12 -17.54 16.02 -2.28
CA GLU A 12 -18.94 15.60 -2.39
C GLU A 12 -19.12 14.14 -1.95
N HIS A 13 -18.23 13.25 -2.39
CA HIS A 13 -18.25 11.85 -1.96
C HIS A 13 -18.04 11.72 -0.44
N SER A 14 -17.02 12.38 0.11
CA SER A 14 -16.74 12.34 1.54
C SER A 14 -17.89 12.92 2.37
N GLN A 15 -18.50 14.02 1.91
CA GLN A 15 -19.68 14.61 2.54
C GLN A 15 -20.86 13.63 2.51
N SER A 16 -21.10 12.95 1.38
CA SER A 16 -22.18 11.97 1.27
C SER A 16 -22.03 10.81 2.26
N LEU A 17 -20.79 10.36 2.54
CA LEU A 17 -20.51 9.34 3.53
C LEU A 17 -20.77 9.85 4.95
N ARG A 18 -20.36 11.09 5.27
CA ARG A 18 -20.65 11.71 6.57
C ARG A 18 -22.14 11.89 6.79
N ASP A 19 -22.87 12.35 5.78
CA ASP A 19 -24.33 12.49 5.83
C ASP A 19 -25.03 11.14 6.03
N ALA A 20 -24.55 10.09 5.36
CA ALA A 20 -25.09 8.74 5.53
C ALA A 20 -24.86 8.21 6.95
N VAL A 21 -23.68 8.47 7.53
CA VAL A 21 -23.40 8.15 8.94
C VAL A 21 -24.32 8.94 9.87
N GLU A 22 -24.53 10.23 9.62
CA GLU A 22 -25.43 11.02 10.48
C GLU A 22 -26.88 10.51 10.41
N ARG A 23 -27.34 10.09 9.22
CA ARG A 23 -28.67 9.47 9.06
C ARG A 23 -28.83 8.20 9.88
N THR A 24 -27.79 7.35 9.99
CA THR A 24 -27.86 6.15 10.86
C THR A 24 -28.07 6.48 12.33
N LYS A 25 -27.67 7.69 12.79
CA LYS A 25 -27.91 8.13 14.17
C LYS A 25 -29.34 8.64 14.38
N SER A 26 -29.94 9.23 13.35
CA SER A 26 -31.30 9.79 13.41
C SER A 26 -32.40 8.80 13.04
N ASP A 27 -32.06 7.76 12.27
CA ASP A 27 -32.99 6.75 11.75
C ASP A 27 -32.35 5.36 11.87
N GLU A 28 -32.76 4.60 12.89
CA GLU A 28 -32.29 3.23 13.14
C GLU A 28 -32.67 2.25 12.01
N SER A 29 -33.65 2.59 11.16
CA SER A 29 -34.05 1.79 10.02
C SER A 29 -33.20 2.06 8.76
N TYR A 30 -32.39 3.12 8.77
CA TYR A 30 -31.55 3.49 7.64
C TYR A 30 -30.44 2.46 7.43
N GLN A 31 -30.40 1.88 6.23
CA GLN A 31 -29.31 1.04 5.76
C GLN A 31 -28.51 1.78 4.70
N PHE A 32 -27.18 1.66 4.77
CA PHE A 32 -26.30 2.17 3.73
C PHE A 32 -26.66 1.55 2.37
N LYS A 33 -26.85 2.40 1.36
CA LYS A 33 -27.15 1.97 -0.02
C LYS A 33 -25.96 2.31 -0.90
N PHE A 34 -25.32 1.28 -1.45
CA PHE A 34 -24.37 1.43 -2.55
C PHE A 34 -25.03 0.89 -3.82
N GLU A 35 -25.32 1.77 -4.78
CA GLU A 35 -26.24 1.49 -5.89
C GLU A 35 -25.54 1.16 -7.21
N SER A 36 -24.21 1.02 -7.25
CA SER A 36 -23.48 0.80 -8.51
C SER A 36 -22.44 -0.30 -8.44
N PHE A 37 -22.77 -1.44 -9.03
CA PHE A 37 -21.80 -2.40 -9.55
C PHE A 37 -21.46 -2.04 -11.01
N THR A 38 -20.41 -2.63 -11.56
CA THR A 38 -19.96 -2.50 -12.94
C THR A 38 -19.98 -3.89 -13.55
N CYS A 39 -20.70 -4.03 -14.65
CA CYS A 39 -20.77 -5.29 -15.38
C CYS A 39 -19.38 -5.67 -15.92
N PHE A 40 -18.89 -6.88 -15.61
CA PHE A 40 -17.61 -7.40 -16.10
C PHE A 40 -17.52 -7.40 -17.64
N HIS A 41 -18.65 -7.58 -18.33
CA HIS A 41 -18.69 -7.63 -19.80
C HIS A 41 -18.77 -6.25 -20.45
N CYS A 42 -19.83 -5.48 -20.18
CA CYS A 42 -20.12 -4.23 -20.89
C CYS A 42 -19.62 -2.97 -20.17
N ARG A 43 -19.06 -3.11 -18.96
CA ARG A 43 -18.55 -2.01 -18.12
C ARG A 43 -19.61 -0.96 -17.72
N GLN A 44 -20.90 -1.23 -17.94
CA GLN A 44 -21.98 -0.34 -17.49
C GLN A 44 -22.19 -0.47 -15.98
N ASN A 45 -22.53 0.66 -15.35
CA ASN A 45 -22.95 0.72 -13.97
C ASN A 45 -24.39 0.17 -13.81
N ILE A 46 -24.61 -0.65 -12.78
CA ILE A 46 -25.86 -1.37 -12.53
C ILE A 46 -26.19 -1.37 -11.04
N SER A 47 -27.48 -1.27 -10.72
CA SER A 47 -27.99 -1.37 -9.35
C SER A 47 -28.36 -2.78 -8.93
N ARG A 48 -28.46 -3.72 -9.88
CA ARG A 48 -28.75 -5.14 -9.64
C ARG A 48 -27.73 -6.01 -10.34
N ALA A 49 -26.99 -6.79 -9.55
CA ALA A 49 -25.93 -7.66 -10.02
C ALA A 49 -26.41 -9.10 -10.24
N LEU A 50 -26.19 -9.66 -11.43
CA LEU A 50 -26.18 -11.10 -11.66
C LEU A 50 -24.77 -11.63 -11.38
N ILE A 51 -24.64 -12.52 -10.40
CA ILE A 51 -23.35 -13.13 -10.03
C ILE A 51 -23.16 -14.44 -10.77
N CYS A 52 -21.95 -14.69 -11.27
CA CYS A 52 -21.60 -15.98 -11.87
C CYS A 52 -21.88 -17.15 -10.92
N GLY A 53 -22.69 -18.12 -11.36
CA GLY A 53 -23.07 -19.28 -10.56
C GLY A 53 -21.91 -20.18 -10.16
N GLY A 54 -20.84 -20.24 -10.96
CA GLY A 54 -19.68 -21.10 -10.73
C GLY A 54 -18.68 -20.53 -9.72
N CYS A 55 -18.17 -19.32 -9.97
CA CYS A 55 -17.14 -18.71 -9.13
C CYS A 55 -17.68 -17.85 -7.99
N LYS A 56 -18.96 -17.44 -8.04
CA LYS A 56 -19.60 -16.55 -7.07
C LYS A 56 -18.92 -15.19 -6.87
N ALA A 57 -18.11 -14.75 -7.83
CA ALA A 57 -17.36 -13.50 -7.73
C ALA A 57 -17.62 -12.51 -8.88
N VAL A 58 -17.67 -12.99 -10.13
CA VAL A 58 -17.83 -12.11 -11.30
C VAL A 58 -19.26 -11.60 -11.43
N ILE A 59 -19.41 -10.31 -11.69
CA ILE A 59 -20.68 -9.58 -11.73
C ILE A 59 -21.08 -9.23 -13.17
N TYR A 60 -22.36 -9.38 -13.50
CA TYR A 60 -22.97 -9.05 -14.79
C TYR A 60 -24.25 -8.23 -14.60
N CYS A 61 -24.65 -7.46 -15.61
CA CYS A 61 -25.97 -6.80 -15.65
C CYS A 61 -27.13 -7.78 -15.87
N GLY A 62 -26.84 -8.95 -16.48
CA GLY A 62 -27.85 -9.95 -16.79
C GLY A 62 -27.30 -11.16 -17.53
N PRO A 63 -28.16 -12.15 -17.84
CA PRO A 63 -27.77 -13.43 -18.43
C PRO A 63 -27.12 -13.31 -19.80
N GLU A 64 -27.45 -12.26 -20.55
CA GLU A 64 -26.84 -11.97 -21.85
C GLU A 64 -25.36 -11.66 -21.71
N CYS A 65 -25.00 -10.71 -20.86
CA CYS A 65 -23.59 -10.37 -20.57
C CYS A 65 -22.82 -11.56 -19.94
N SER A 66 -23.50 -12.38 -19.12
CA SER A 66 -22.88 -13.57 -18.53
C SER A 66 -22.54 -14.64 -19.58
N ARG A 67 -23.52 -15.02 -20.42
CA ARG A 67 -23.28 -15.94 -21.55
C ARG A 67 -22.28 -15.34 -22.53
N ALA A 68 -22.35 -14.02 -22.70
CA ALA A 68 -21.48 -13.33 -23.61
C ALA A 68 -20.02 -13.47 -23.18
N SER A 69 -19.74 -13.13 -21.93
CA SER A 69 -18.40 -13.16 -21.37
C SER A 69 -17.85 -14.56 -21.10
N TRP A 70 -18.56 -15.66 -21.41
CA TRP A 70 -18.14 -17.01 -21.04
C TRP A 70 -16.94 -17.49 -21.88
N GLN A 71 -17.03 -17.41 -23.20
CA GLN A 71 -16.00 -17.88 -24.12
C GLN A 71 -15.15 -16.71 -24.65
N LEU A 72 -13.97 -17.04 -25.17
CA LEU A 72 -13.11 -16.09 -25.90
C LEU A 72 -13.88 -15.43 -27.04
N ARG A 73 -13.65 -14.13 -27.26
CA ARG A 73 -14.25 -13.38 -28.36
C ARG A 73 -13.24 -12.50 -29.06
N ALA A 74 -13.29 -12.49 -30.38
CA ALA A 74 -12.71 -11.41 -31.15
C ALA A 74 -13.64 -10.19 -31.08
N GLY A 75 -13.08 -9.01 -30.81
CA GLY A 75 -13.76 -7.73 -30.91
C GLY A 75 -12.91 -6.72 -31.68
N PRO A 76 -13.40 -5.49 -31.89
CA PRO A 76 -12.67 -4.42 -32.57
C PRO A 76 -11.32 -4.12 -31.89
N ASP A 77 -11.25 -4.31 -30.57
CA ASP A 77 -10.07 -4.07 -29.73
C ASP A 77 -9.20 -5.34 -29.53
N GLY A 78 -9.36 -6.37 -30.38
CA GLY A 78 -8.64 -7.65 -30.29
C GLY A 78 -9.39 -8.77 -29.56
N VAL A 79 -8.66 -9.82 -29.15
CA VAL A 79 -9.24 -11.00 -28.51
C VAL A 79 -9.44 -10.75 -27.01
N LYS A 80 -10.70 -10.63 -26.57
CA LYS A 80 -11.05 -10.52 -25.15
C LYS A 80 -11.13 -11.92 -24.54
N LYS A 81 -10.30 -12.18 -23.51
CA LYS A 81 -10.30 -13.44 -22.74
C LYS A 81 -11.70 -13.66 -22.13
N GLY A 82 -12.27 -14.84 -22.35
CA GLY A 82 -13.55 -15.24 -21.73
C GLY A 82 -13.35 -15.74 -20.30
N HIS A 83 -14.36 -15.55 -19.45
CA HIS A 83 -14.36 -15.93 -18.03
C HIS A 83 -14.20 -17.45 -17.80
N LYS A 84 -14.59 -18.30 -18.76
CA LYS A 84 -14.60 -19.77 -18.58
C LYS A 84 -13.28 -20.34 -18.06
N LYS A 85 -12.15 -19.87 -18.60
CA LYS A 85 -10.82 -20.37 -18.22
C LYS A 85 -10.42 -19.94 -16.80
N ASP A 86 -10.90 -18.78 -16.36
CA ASP A 86 -10.59 -18.22 -15.03
C ASP A 86 -11.61 -18.59 -13.95
N CYS A 87 -12.78 -19.11 -14.32
CA CYS A 87 -13.88 -19.36 -13.39
C CYS A 87 -13.49 -20.29 -12.23
N ALA A 88 -12.77 -21.38 -12.49
CA ALA A 88 -12.35 -22.32 -11.44
C ALA A 88 -11.32 -21.68 -10.49
N ARG A 89 -10.40 -20.89 -11.05
CA ARG A 89 -9.36 -20.17 -10.30
C ARG A 89 -9.97 -19.08 -9.41
N ILE A 90 -10.82 -18.23 -9.98
CA ILE A 90 -11.56 -17.19 -9.26
C ILE A 90 -12.42 -17.82 -8.14
N LYS A 91 -12.99 -19.02 -8.37
CA LYS A 91 -13.70 -19.75 -7.32
C LYS A 91 -12.79 -20.08 -6.14
N GLU A 92 -11.58 -20.56 -6.39
CA GLU A 92 -10.59 -20.83 -5.34
C GLU A 92 -10.22 -19.55 -4.58
N SER A 93 -9.98 -18.46 -5.30
CA SER A 93 -9.71 -17.14 -4.71
C SER A 93 -10.84 -16.70 -3.78
N ARG A 94 -12.10 -16.91 -4.22
CA ARG A 94 -13.29 -16.59 -3.43
C ARG A 94 -13.41 -17.39 -2.13
N LEU A 95 -12.80 -18.57 -2.02
CA LEU A 95 -12.75 -19.33 -0.77
C LEU A 95 -11.91 -18.63 0.31
N ARG A 96 -11.01 -17.72 -0.08
CA ARG A 96 -10.15 -16.98 0.85
C ARG A 96 -10.88 -15.86 1.60
N VAL A 97 -12.13 -15.54 1.25
CA VAL A 97 -12.92 -14.48 1.92
C VAL A 97 -12.91 -14.63 3.43
N ALA A 98 -12.99 -15.86 3.95
CA ALA A 98 -13.07 -16.11 5.39
C ALA A 98 -11.85 -15.56 6.14
N ARG A 99 -10.66 -15.59 5.53
CA ARG A 99 -9.45 -15.01 6.14
C ARG A 99 -9.50 -13.49 6.18
N PHE A 100 -9.99 -12.85 5.11
CA PHE A 100 -10.18 -11.40 5.08
C PHE A 100 -11.23 -10.97 6.10
N THR A 101 -12.37 -11.68 6.17
CA THR A 101 -13.43 -11.41 7.14
C THR A 101 -12.92 -11.57 8.57
N THR A 102 -12.15 -12.63 8.86
CA THR A 102 -11.54 -12.86 10.19
C THR A 102 -10.57 -11.74 10.58
N LEU A 103 -9.81 -11.20 9.62
CA LEU A 103 -8.95 -10.03 9.87
C LEU A 103 -9.78 -8.80 10.19
N SER A 104 -10.84 -8.54 9.42
CA SER A 104 -11.76 -7.44 9.69
C SER A 104 -12.51 -7.57 11.02
N ASP A 105 -12.93 -8.79 11.40
CA ASP A 105 -13.72 -9.05 12.63
C ASP A 105 -12.97 -8.70 13.92
N GLN A 106 -11.65 -8.57 13.86
CA GLN A 106 -10.87 -8.14 15.02
C GLN A 106 -11.16 -6.69 15.43
N PHE A 107 -11.67 -5.87 14.52
CA PHE A 107 -11.86 -4.44 14.72
C PHE A 107 -13.35 -4.09 14.87
N PRO A 108 -13.78 -3.54 16.02
CA PRO A 108 -15.19 -3.28 16.31
C PRO A 108 -15.77 -2.11 15.49
N TRP A 109 -14.92 -1.31 14.85
CA TRP A 109 -15.31 -0.13 14.08
C TRP A 109 -15.42 -0.40 12.57
N ILE A 110 -15.13 -1.61 12.10
CA ILE A 110 -15.26 -1.94 10.68
C ILE A 110 -16.73 -2.06 10.32
N VAL A 111 -17.15 -1.25 9.35
CA VAL A 111 -18.50 -1.33 8.77
C VAL A 111 -18.53 -2.42 7.71
N LYS A 112 -19.47 -3.35 7.85
CA LYS A 112 -19.67 -4.49 6.95
C LYS A 112 -21.03 -4.43 6.27
N MET A 113 -21.07 -4.81 5.00
CA MET A 113 -22.31 -5.08 4.27
C MET A 113 -22.17 -6.41 3.54
N GLY A 114 -22.97 -7.40 3.95
CA GLY A 114 -22.78 -8.77 3.49
C GLY A 114 -21.43 -9.33 3.93
N ASP A 115 -20.64 -9.84 2.98
CA ASP A 115 -19.28 -10.36 3.18
C ASP A 115 -18.17 -9.31 2.98
N ALA A 116 -18.53 -8.07 2.63
CA ALA A 116 -17.60 -6.99 2.34
C ALA A 116 -17.40 -6.06 3.55
N SER A 117 -16.16 -5.61 3.75
CA SER A 117 -15.74 -4.63 4.76
C SER A 117 -15.37 -3.30 4.09
N TYR A 118 -15.90 -2.17 4.56
CA TYR A 118 -15.85 -0.90 3.82
C TYR A 118 -14.97 0.14 4.52
N THR A 119 -13.82 0.45 3.94
CA THR A 119 -12.86 1.40 4.53
C THR A 119 -13.37 2.82 4.60
N SER A 120 -13.85 3.37 3.48
CA SER A 120 -14.36 4.74 3.39
C SER A 120 -15.49 5.00 4.39
N LEU A 121 -16.40 4.03 4.51
CA LEU A 121 -17.51 4.09 5.45
C LEU A 121 -17.05 3.90 6.91
N SER A 122 -16.12 2.98 7.17
CA SER A 122 -15.52 2.82 8.51
C SER A 122 -14.84 4.10 8.98
N LEU A 123 -14.06 4.76 8.10
CA LEU A 123 -13.46 6.06 8.37
C LEU A 123 -14.52 7.15 8.61
N ALA A 124 -15.63 7.13 7.87
CA ALA A 124 -16.74 8.05 8.06
C ALA A 124 -17.37 7.93 9.45
N THR A 125 -17.57 6.70 9.96
CA THR A 125 -18.11 6.49 11.32
C THR A 125 -17.19 7.05 12.41
N LYS A 126 -15.89 7.19 12.12
CA LYS A 126 -14.88 7.78 13.00
C LYS A 126 -14.66 9.28 12.75
N GLY A 127 -15.37 9.90 11.80
CA GLY A 127 -15.18 11.30 11.44
C GLY A 127 -13.85 11.60 10.73
N LEU A 128 -13.22 10.58 10.15
CA LEU A 128 -11.89 10.66 9.53
C LEU A 128 -11.92 10.80 8.00
N VAL A 129 -13.08 10.66 7.36
CA VAL A 129 -13.21 10.81 5.91
C VAL A 129 -13.37 12.28 5.50
N GLY A 130 -12.57 12.74 4.54
CA GLY A 130 -12.71 14.08 3.96
C GLY A 130 -11.51 14.55 3.15
N CYS A 131 -11.62 15.74 2.57
CA CYS A 131 -10.54 16.35 1.80
C CYS A 131 -9.69 17.35 2.59
N GLY A 132 -8.40 17.37 2.31
CA GLY A 132 -7.49 18.43 2.74
C GLY A 132 -6.91 18.27 4.16
N PRO A 133 -6.17 19.29 4.63
CA PRO A 133 -5.31 19.18 5.80
C PRO A 133 -6.07 19.03 7.13
N SER A 134 -7.37 19.34 7.17
CA SER A 134 -8.21 19.16 8.37
C SER A 134 -8.34 17.69 8.77
N PHE A 135 -8.20 16.77 7.82
CA PHE A 135 -8.26 15.32 8.02
C PHE A 135 -6.88 14.68 8.22
N GLY A 136 -5.83 15.46 8.39
CA GLY A 136 -4.49 14.96 8.69
C GLY A 136 -4.02 13.92 7.66
N TRP A 137 -3.75 12.70 8.13
CA TRP A 137 -3.28 11.58 7.32
C TRP A 137 -4.39 10.73 6.68
N TRP A 138 -5.65 11.03 7.00
CA TRP A 138 -6.83 10.33 6.49
C TRP A 138 -7.44 11.00 5.25
N ALA A 139 -6.90 12.16 4.87
CA ALA A 139 -7.41 12.93 3.76
C ALA A 139 -7.47 12.09 2.47
N ASP A 140 -8.62 12.07 1.80
CA ASP A 140 -8.82 11.30 0.58
C ASP A 140 -7.85 11.77 -0.51
N HIS A 141 -6.97 10.86 -0.93
CA HIS A 141 -5.93 11.09 -1.92
C HIS A 141 -6.46 11.32 -3.34
N ASN A 142 -7.69 10.92 -3.65
CA ASN A 142 -8.32 11.21 -4.94
C ASN A 142 -8.68 12.70 -5.09
N CYS A 143 -9.01 13.35 -3.97
CA CYS A 143 -9.32 14.78 -3.90
C CYS A 143 -8.09 15.65 -4.17
N ILE A 144 -6.93 15.08 -3.87
CA ILE A 144 -5.65 15.75 -3.98
C ILE A 144 -5.42 15.99 -5.47
N LYS A 145 -5.55 15.01 -6.37
CA LYS A 145 -5.28 15.10 -7.85
C LYS A 145 -5.75 16.36 -8.58
N SER A 146 -6.70 17.13 -8.05
CA SER A 146 -7.24 18.32 -8.69
C SER A 146 -6.84 19.68 -8.07
N HIS A 147 -6.50 19.81 -6.76
CA HIS A 147 -6.49 21.15 -6.13
C HIS A 147 -5.52 21.48 -4.95
N MET A 148 -4.65 20.58 -4.45
CA MET A 148 -3.88 20.86 -3.19
C MET A 148 -2.36 20.58 -3.25
N PRO A 149 -1.47 21.48 -2.76
CA PRO A 149 -0.04 21.19 -2.72
C PRO A 149 0.21 19.99 -1.81
N SER A 150 1.05 19.07 -2.26
CA SER A 150 1.26 17.87 -1.47
C SER A 150 2.17 18.10 -0.25
N TYR A 151 2.14 17.16 0.70
CA TYR A 151 2.74 17.37 2.02
C TYR A 151 4.25 17.54 2.02
N LEU A 152 5.00 16.89 1.13
CA LEU A 152 6.43 17.15 0.99
C LEU A 152 6.74 18.56 0.46
N HIS A 153 5.76 19.34 -0.05
CA HIS A 153 5.95 20.79 -0.29
C HIS A 153 6.02 21.60 1.01
N ARG A 154 5.55 21.05 2.13
CA ARG A 154 5.61 21.72 3.43
C ARG A 154 7.06 21.83 3.88
N LYS A 155 7.32 22.81 4.74
CA LYS A 155 8.63 22.98 5.38
C LYS A 155 8.82 22.01 6.56
N THR A 156 7.71 21.60 7.17
CA THR A 156 7.67 20.79 8.39
C THR A 156 6.59 19.73 8.29
N HIS A 157 6.85 18.62 8.98
CA HIS A 157 5.90 17.53 9.16
C HIS A 157 4.69 17.95 9.99
N TYR A 158 3.58 17.21 9.89
CA TYR A 158 2.53 17.29 10.89
C TYR A 158 3.04 16.74 12.21
N THR A 159 2.60 17.34 13.32
CA THR A 159 2.66 16.67 14.62
C THR A 159 1.78 15.42 14.57
N GLU A 160 2.02 14.48 15.48
CA GLU A 160 1.22 13.27 15.56
C GLU A 160 -0.24 13.57 15.92
N GLU A 161 -0.53 14.57 16.77
CA GLU A 161 -1.90 15.04 16.99
C GLU A 161 -2.58 15.53 15.69
N GLN A 162 -1.86 16.36 14.91
CA GLN A 162 -2.38 16.93 13.66
C GLN A 162 -2.56 15.89 12.56
N GLY A 163 -1.67 14.90 12.52
CA GLY A 163 -1.68 13.85 11.52
C GLY A 163 -2.70 12.77 11.81
N TRP A 164 -2.67 12.20 13.02
CA TRP A 164 -3.58 11.13 13.41
C TRP A 164 -4.99 11.62 13.67
N LYS A 165 -5.23 12.85 14.17
CA LYS A 165 -6.61 13.31 14.46
C LYS A 165 -7.44 12.30 15.29
N LEU A 166 -6.78 11.48 16.10
CA LEU A 166 -7.37 10.49 16.97
C LEU A 166 -7.35 10.96 18.42
N PRO A 167 -8.18 10.38 19.30
CA PRO A 167 -8.00 10.51 20.74
C PRO A 167 -6.59 10.09 21.17
N ASP A 168 -6.05 10.72 22.21
CA ASP A 168 -4.66 10.53 22.67
C ASP A 168 -4.29 9.05 22.89
N ALA A 169 -5.19 8.26 23.50
CA ALA A 169 -5.01 6.83 23.75
C ALA A 169 -5.09 5.94 22.50
N GLU A 170 -5.61 6.45 21.37
CA GLU A 170 -5.71 5.72 20.11
C GLU A 170 -4.56 6.06 19.14
N ILE A 171 -3.70 7.03 19.48
CA ILE A 171 -2.56 7.44 18.68
C ILE A 171 -1.37 6.50 18.93
N PRO A 172 -0.78 5.88 17.90
CA PRO A 172 0.48 5.15 18.00
C PRO A 172 1.67 6.12 18.08
N TRP A 173 1.85 6.72 19.26
CA TRP A 173 2.88 7.74 19.51
C TRP A 173 4.29 7.28 19.22
N LEU A 174 5.05 8.07 18.47
CA LEU A 174 6.50 7.98 18.28
C LEU A 174 7.25 9.04 19.10
N SER A 175 6.60 10.16 19.37
CA SER A 175 7.06 11.20 20.28
C SER A 175 6.64 10.83 21.71
N PHE A 176 7.47 10.02 22.35
CA PHE A 176 7.22 9.53 23.69
C PHE A 176 7.34 10.64 24.74
N ASP A 177 6.40 10.65 25.68
CA ASP A 177 6.29 11.59 26.80
C ASP A 177 5.66 10.84 27.98
N GLU A 178 6.52 10.27 28.83
CA GLU A 178 6.10 9.44 29.98
C GLU A 178 5.18 10.21 30.93
N THR A 179 5.33 11.55 31.01
CA THR A 179 4.48 12.41 31.87
C THR A 179 3.02 12.43 31.42
N LYS A 180 2.77 12.12 30.14
CA LYS A 180 1.44 11.99 29.55
C LYS A 180 1.02 10.53 29.36
N GLY A 181 1.80 9.57 29.88
CA GLY A 181 1.57 8.14 29.66
C GLY A 181 1.89 7.66 28.24
N ARG A 182 2.56 8.47 27.42
CA ARG A 182 2.98 8.14 26.05
C ARG A 182 4.31 7.39 26.11
N ASN A 183 4.29 6.17 26.62
CA ASN A 183 5.49 5.35 26.84
C ASN A 183 5.90 4.58 25.58
N PRO A 184 7.21 4.35 25.36
CA PRO A 184 7.67 3.40 24.35
C PRO A 184 7.18 1.97 24.66
N PRO A 185 7.19 1.05 23.68
CA PRO A 185 6.94 -0.37 23.94
C PRO A 185 7.87 -0.90 25.02
N GLU A 186 7.34 -1.71 25.95
CA GLU A 186 8.12 -2.23 27.09
C GLU A 186 9.13 -3.30 26.72
N SER A 187 8.93 -3.95 25.58
CA SER A 187 9.82 -4.98 25.07
C SER A 187 10.14 -4.73 23.61
N LEU A 188 11.26 -5.29 23.18
CA LEU A 188 11.53 -5.46 21.77
C LEU A 188 10.38 -6.26 21.11
N PRO A 189 10.19 -6.11 19.80
CA PRO A 189 9.12 -6.80 19.06
C PRO A 189 9.18 -8.31 19.26
N ALA A 190 8.16 -8.84 19.93
CA ALA A 190 7.99 -10.26 20.22
C ALA A 190 6.51 -10.66 20.07
N PHE A 191 5.88 -10.20 18.99
CA PHE A 191 4.47 -10.46 18.70
C PHE A 191 4.31 -11.44 17.53
N GLU A 192 3.24 -12.22 17.56
CA GLU A 192 2.81 -13.00 16.39
C GLU A 192 2.33 -12.06 15.28
N ASP A 193 2.49 -12.48 14.02
CA ASP A 193 2.06 -11.72 12.84
C ASP A 193 0.52 -11.63 12.75
N SER A 194 -0.04 -10.76 13.57
CA SER A 194 -1.47 -10.50 13.71
C SER A 194 -1.69 -9.10 14.24
N TRP A 195 -2.78 -8.47 13.80
CA TRP A 195 -3.16 -7.14 14.28
C TRP A 195 -3.37 -7.11 15.80
N LYS A 196 -4.06 -8.11 16.36
CA LYS A 196 -4.29 -8.20 17.81
C LYS A 196 -2.98 -8.20 18.61
N SER A 197 -2.03 -9.05 18.25
CA SER A 197 -0.75 -9.15 18.98
C SER A 197 0.10 -7.89 18.82
N TYR A 198 0.08 -7.26 17.63
CA TYR A 198 0.73 -5.97 17.42
C TYR A 198 0.08 -4.85 18.25
N TYR A 199 -1.25 -4.77 18.32
CA TYR A 199 -1.96 -3.77 19.14
C TYR A 199 -1.68 -3.97 20.62
N GLU A 200 -1.64 -5.21 21.09
CA GLU A 200 -1.28 -5.55 22.46
C GLU A 200 0.15 -5.11 22.79
N TRP A 201 1.13 -5.48 21.96
CA TRP A 201 2.52 -5.04 22.11
C TRP A 201 2.65 -3.51 22.09
N ARG A 202 1.88 -2.85 21.21
CA ARG A 202 1.90 -1.39 21.05
C ARG A 202 1.08 -0.63 22.08
N ARG A 203 0.32 -1.35 22.92
CA ARG A 203 -0.63 -0.79 23.90
C ARG A 203 -1.72 0.06 23.27
N LEU A 204 -2.14 -0.31 22.07
CA LEU A 204 -3.24 0.34 21.36
C LEU A 204 -4.56 -0.38 21.62
N PRO A 205 -5.65 0.34 21.91
CA PRO A 205 -6.96 -0.29 21.99
C PRO A 205 -7.41 -0.73 20.59
N MET A 206 -8.10 -1.86 20.50
CA MET A 206 -8.70 -2.33 19.24
C MET A 206 -9.74 -1.35 18.67
N SER A 207 -10.22 -0.39 19.49
CA SER A 207 -11.08 0.72 19.04
C SER A 207 -10.36 1.71 18.11
N SER A 208 -9.03 1.76 18.15
CA SER A 208 -8.22 2.65 17.31
C SER A 208 -8.29 2.21 15.84
N PRO A 209 -8.56 3.13 14.90
CA PRO A 209 -8.54 2.86 13.47
C PRO A 209 -7.13 2.91 12.86
N ALA A 210 -6.07 2.96 13.69
CA ALA A 210 -4.70 3.14 13.22
C ALA A 210 -4.24 2.06 12.22
N ALA A 211 -4.86 0.87 12.22
CA ALA A 211 -4.56 -0.22 11.28
C ALA A 211 -4.74 0.18 9.80
N PHE A 212 -5.66 1.11 9.51
CA PHE A 212 -5.82 1.68 8.16
C PHE A 212 -4.62 2.48 7.67
N LEU A 213 -3.71 2.86 8.57
CA LEU A 213 -2.49 3.58 8.23
C LEU A 213 -1.22 2.78 8.55
N LEU A 214 -1.24 1.95 9.58
CA LEU A 214 -0.11 1.13 10.00
C LEU A 214 0.10 -0.09 9.09
N HIS A 215 -0.87 -0.45 8.22
CA HIS A 215 -0.67 -1.54 7.27
C HIS A 215 0.50 -1.26 6.33
N TRP A 216 0.85 0.00 6.06
CA TRP A 216 1.98 0.37 5.20
C TRP A 216 3.35 0.00 5.82
N PRO A 217 3.76 0.54 6.98
CA PRO A 217 5.01 0.14 7.62
C PRO A 217 5.03 -1.36 7.95
N LEU A 218 3.91 -1.93 8.44
CA LEU A 218 3.88 -3.34 8.78
C LEU A 218 4.00 -4.26 7.56
N SER A 219 3.52 -3.84 6.39
CA SER A 219 3.72 -4.59 5.14
C SER A 219 5.19 -4.54 4.68
N LEU A 220 5.88 -3.41 4.83
CA LEU A 220 7.33 -3.33 4.57
C LEU A 220 8.09 -4.25 5.51
N TYR A 221 7.73 -4.23 6.81
CA TYR A 221 8.29 -5.15 7.79
C TYR A 221 8.12 -6.61 7.37
N ARG A 222 6.90 -6.99 6.96
CA ARG A 222 6.64 -8.35 6.48
C ARG A 222 7.43 -8.68 5.23
N MET A 223 7.51 -7.81 4.23
CA MET A 223 8.33 -8.07 3.04
C MET A 223 9.79 -8.30 3.40
N LEU A 224 10.37 -7.46 4.27
CA LEU A 224 11.74 -7.63 4.75
C LEU A 224 11.93 -8.98 5.47
N CYS A 225 10.99 -9.37 6.35
CA CYS A 225 11.03 -10.67 7.01
C CYS A 225 10.94 -11.84 6.01
N GLU A 226 10.05 -11.76 5.03
CA GLU A 226 9.89 -12.79 4.00
C GLU A 226 11.12 -12.91 3.07
N LEU A 227 11.89 -11.83 2.93
CA LEU A 227 13.19 -11.78 2.25
C LEU A 227 14.37 -12.22 3.14
N GLY A 228 14.12 -12.55 4.41
CA GLY A 228 15.12 -13.08 5.35
C GLY A 228 15.85 -12.03 6.19
N PHE A 229 15.41 -10.77 6.17
CA PHE A 229 15.97 -9.73 7.03
C PHE A 229 15.49 -9.90 8.47
N THR A 230 16.40 -9.64 9.41
CA THR A 230 16.17 -9.75 10.85
C THR A 230 16.71 -8.51 11.55
N ALA A 231 16.12 -8.19 12.70
CA ALA A 231 16.60 -7.13 13.58
C ALA A 231 18.08 -7.30 13.95
N GLY A 232 18.73 -6.20 14.34
CA GLY A 232 20.09 -6.23 14.87
C GLY A 232 20.13 -6.70 16.32
N THR A 233 21.32 -6.70 16.90
CA THR A 233 21.51 -6.84 18.34
C THR A 233 22.28 -5.63 18.88
N VAL A 234 22.36 -5.50 20.19
CA VAL A 234 23.14 -4.43 20.85
C VAL A 234 24.60 -4.43 20.37
N GLU A 235 25.19 -5.61 20.17
CA GLU A 235 26.57 -5.79 19.74
C GLU A 235 26.74 -5.66 18.22
N ARG A 236 25.66 -5.91 17.46
CA ARG A 236 25.68 -5.93 16.00
C ARG A 236 24.52 -5.14 15.43
N ARG A 237 24.67 -3.81 15.48
CA ARG A 237 23.80 -2.89 14.73
C ARG A 237 23.94 -3.18 13.23
N LYS A 238 22.82 -3.19 12.51
CA LYS A 238 22.79 -3.45 11.06
C LYS A 238 22.35 -2.19 10.33
N THR A 239 22.93 -1.93 9.17
CA THR A 239 22.38 -0.95 8.22
C THR A 239 21.79 -1.74 7.05
N ILE A 240 20.58 -1.38 6.63
CA ILE A 240 19.87 -2.03 5.53
C ILE A 240 19.46 -0.95 4.54
N ASN A 241 20.07 -0.96 3.36
CA ASN A 241 19.79 -0.05 2.26
C ASN A 241 18.64 -0.61 1.40
N ILE A 242 17.54 0.12 1.32
CA ILE A 242 16.30 -0.35 0.70
C ILE A 242 15.87 0.61 -0.40
N HIS A 243 15.69 0.09 -1.61
CA HIS A 243 15.12 0.84 -2.72
C HIS A 243 13.62 0.55 -2.82
N LEU A 244 12.80 1.57 -2.54
CA LEU A 244 11.34 1.48 -2.68
C LEU A 244 10.92 2.08 -4.02
N ILE A 245 10.53 1.23 -4.96
CA ILE A 245 10.23 1.62 -6.33
C ILE A 245 8.72 1.79 -6.54
N GLY A 246 8.36 2.71 -7.43
CA GLY A 246 6.98 2.94 -7.81
C GLY A 246 6.02 3.49 -6.77
N PRO A 247 6.43 4.19 -5.68
CA PRO A 247 5.43 4.76 -4.79
C PRO A 247 4.63 5.83 -5.56
N GLU A 248 3.32 5.62 -5.70
CA GLU A 248 2.38 6.56 -6.33
C GLU A 248 1.41 7.07 -5.25
N ARG A 249 0.34 6.30 -4.97
CA ARG A 249 -0.61 6.56 -3.87
C ARG A 249 0.08 6.45 -2.52
N GLU A 250 1.17 5.71 -2.51
CA GLU A 250 1.98 5.38 -1.35
C GLU A 250 2.80 6.55 -0.85
N LEU A 251 3.12 7.48 -1.74
CA LEU A 251 3.61 8.77 -1.34
C LEU A 251 2.59 9.48 -0.45
N GLY A 252 1.30 9.12 -0.46
CA GLY A 252 0.22 9.60 0.42
C GLY A 252 0.41 9.36 1.93
N PHE A 253 1.26 8.41 2.34
CA PHE A 253 1.74 8.29 3.74
C PHE A 253 3.05 9.01 4.04
N LEU A 254 3.65 9.60 3.01
CA LEU A 254 4.74 10.58 3.01
C LEU A 254 4.28 11.91 2.36
N PRO A 255 3.07 12.40 2.61
CA PRO A 255 2.03 12.68 1.60
C PRO A 255 2.44 13.38 0.29
N MET A 256 2.16 12.80 -0.89
CA MET A 256 1.97 13.56 -2.16
C MET A 256 1.03 12.86 -3.17
N TYR A 257 0.25 13.55 -4.04
CA TYR A 257 0.67 14.37 -5.23
C TYR A 257 -0.41 15.34 -5.80
N VAL A 258 -0.06 16.58 -6.24
CA VAL A 258 -0.85 17.42 -7.22
C VAL A 258 -0.02 18.45 -7.99
N ASN A 259 -0.48 18.71 -9.21
CA ASN A 259 -0.07 19.79 -10.10
C ASN A 259 -0.54 21.19 -9.63
N LYS A 260 0.41 22.13 -9.60
CA LYS A 260 0.32 23.62 -9.50
C LYS A 260 -0.97 24.26 -8.94
N TRP A 261 -0.91 24.67 -7.66
CA TRP A 261 -0.80 26.08 -7.18
C TRP A 261 -1.17 26.12 -5.68
N SER A 262 -0.36 26.78 -4.83
CA SER A 262 -0.84 27.74 -3.81
C SER A 262 0.26 28.15 -2.81
N ARG A 263 0.28 29.45 -2.52
CA ARG A 263 1.05 30.18 -1.51
C ARG A 263 0.30 30.11 -0.17
N TYR A 264 0.89 29.63 0.92
CA TYR A 264 0.75 30.17 2.29
C TYR A 264 1.70 29.45 3.27
N PRO A 265 2.34 30.14 4.24
CA PRO A 265 3.24 29.53 5.21
C PRO A 265 2.53 29.26 6.56
N GLY A 266 2.92 28.16 7.23
CA GLY A 266 2.58 27.85 8.63
C GLY A 266 3.83 27.73 9.52
N PRO A 267 3.67 27.75 10.87
CA PRO A 267 4.75 28.05 11.83
C PRO A 267 5.68 26.86 12.12
N ARG A 268 6.80 27.19 12.77
CA ARG A 268 7.97 26.34 13.05
C ARG A 268 7.87 25.58 14.38
N ASP A 269 8.70 24.54 14.43
CA ASP A 269 9.17 23.75 15.57
C ASP A 269 8.24 22.65 16.09
N SER A 270 8.40 21.44 15.53
CA SER A 270 8.00 20.14 16.12
C SER A 270 8.69 18.99 15.36
N PRO A 271 9.08 17.88 16.04
CA PRO A 271 9.76 16.75 15.40
C PRO A 271 8.79 15.77 14.71
N ALA A 272 9.34 15.10 13.68
CA ALA A 272 8.97 13.85 13.02
C ALA A 272 7.48 13.50 12.77
N SER A 273 7.09 13.40 11.49
CA SER A 273 6.15 12.34 11.08
C SER A 273 6.14 12.06 9.57
N PRO A 274 6.46 10.81 9.23
CA PRO A 274 5.57 9.87 8.61
C PRO A 274 5.51 8.53 9.35
N ARG A 275 4.41 7.84 9.07
CA ARG A 275 3.96 6.53 9.58
C ARG A 275 5.04 5.44 9.56
N LEU A 276 6.10 5.62 8.77
CA LEU A 276 7.25 4.71 8.66
C LEU A 276 8.21 4.75 9.85
N GLY A 277 8.10 5.73 10.76
CA GLY A 277 8.83 5.72 12.03
C GLY A 277 8.58 4.46 12.87
N GLU A 278 7.41 3.85 12.70
CA GLU A 278 7.06 2.58 13.35
C GLU A 278 8.06 1.45 12.99
N LEU A 279 8.65 1.47 11.79
CA LEU A 279 9.67 0.49 11.40
C LEU A 279 10.92 0.55 12.29
N ALA A 280 11.27 1.73 12.82
CA ALA A 280 12.40 1.87 13.73
C ALA A 280 12.14 1.22 15.10
N LEU A 281 10.87 1.08 15.51
CA LEU A 281 10.49 0.32 16.70
C LEU A 281 10.47 -1.19 16.41
N ILE A 282 10.06 -1.59 15.21
CA ILE A 282 9.88 -3.00 14.84
C ILE A 282 11.20 -3.66 14.36
N PHE A 283 12.16 -2.88 13.89
CA PHE A 283 13.54 -3.32 13.63
C PHE A 283 14.51 -2.67 14.62
N PRO A 284 14.55 -3.14 15.87
CA PRO A 284 15.50 -2.63 16.85
C PRO A 284 16.94 -2.90 16.40
N HIS A 285 17.85 -2.01 16.78
CA HIS A 285 19.27 -2.06 16.43
C HIS A 285 19.54 -2.11 14.91
N CYS A 286 18.62 -1.59 14.09
CA CYS A 286 18.81 -1.44 12.66
C CYS A 286 18.71 0.03 12.24
N ASP A 287 19.50 0.39 11.23
CA ASP A 287 19.39 1.62 10.46
C ASP A 287 18.79 1.27 9.11
N LEU A 288 17.52 1.60 8.91
CA LEU A 288 16.79 1.38 7.67
C LEU A 288 16.92 2.62 6.78
N CYS A 289 17.67 2.49 5.70
CA CYS A 289 17.95 3.57 4.76
C CYS A 289 17.10 3.37 3.50
N PHE A 290 15.97 4.07 3.41
CA PHE A 290 15.10 4.02 2.23
C PHE A 290 15.46 5.09 1.21
N THR A 291 15.53 4.69 -0.06
CA THR A 291 15.54 5.60 -1.20
C THR A 291 14.32 5.31 -2.07
N LEU A 292 13.53 6.36 -2.37
CA LEU A 292 12.28 6.23 -3.11
C LEU A 292 12.44 6.66 -4.56
N PHE A 293 11.91 5.84 -5.47
CA PHE A 293 12.04 6.03 -6.93
C PHE A 293 10.68 5.98 -7.62
N SER A 294 10.23 7.10 -8.18
CA SER A 294 9.12 7.13 -9.15
C SER A 294 9.12 8.44 -9.93
N GLU A 295 8.43 8.46 -11.08
CA GLU A 295 8.14 9.69 -11.82
C GLU A 295 7.53 10.76 -10.90
N THR A 296 6.62 10.33 -10.03
CA THR A 296 5.97 11.19 -9.05
C THR A 296 7.00 11.84 -8.11
N VAL A 297 7.99 11.09 -7.61
CA VAL A 297 9.07 11.63 -6.75
C VAL A 297 9.87 12.73 -7.45
N VAL A 298 10.21 12.55 -8.73
CA VAL A 298 10.94 13.54 -9.52
C VAL A 298 10.09 14.81 -9.68
N GLU A 299 8.83 14.67 -10.08
CA GLU A 299 7.91 15.80 -10.25
C GLU A 299 7.70 16.58 -8.94
N ILE A 300 7.57 15.86 -7.84
CA ILE A 300 7.50 16.39 -6.47
C ILE A 300 8.74 17.23 -6.19
N PHE A 301 9.93 16.67 -6.40
CA PHE A 301 11.18 17.33 -6.12
C PHE A 301 11.29 18.61 -6.94
N GLU A 302 11.08 18.55 -8.25
CA GLU A 302 11.18 19.68 -9.17
C GLU A 302 10.23 20.82 -8.82
N ASN A 303 8.98 20.50 -8.47
CA ASN A 303 7.93 21.49 -8.19
C ASN A 303 7.91 21.99 -6.74
N SER A 304 8.73 21.43 -5.85
CA SER A 304 8.71 21.78 -4.43
C SER A 304 9.60 23.00 -4.07
N PRO A 305 9.16 23.86 -3.13
CA PRO A 305 9.98 24.97 -2.61
C PRO A 305 11.34 24.51 -2.08
N LYS A 306 12.38 25.33 -2.21
CA LYS A 306 13.76 24.97 -1.80
C LYS A 306 13.90 24.56 -0.32
N ASP A 307 13.05 25.08 0.55
CA ASP A 307 13.04 24.81 1.99
C ASP A 307 11.96 23.80 2.41
N SER A 308 11.39 23.08 1.45
CA SER A 308 10.41 22.02 1.69
C SER A 308 11.06 20.69 2.09
N LEU A 309 10.28 19.80 2.68
CA LEU A 309 10.67 18.43 3.03
C LEU A 309 11.20 17.67 1.82
N ALA A 310 10.59 17.84 0.64
CA ALA A 310 11.02 17.19 -0.60
C ALA A 310 12.45 17.58 -1.02
N ARG A 311 12.95 18.76 -0.61
CA ARG A 311 14.28 19.26 -0.97
C ARG A 311 15.34 18.98 0.08
N GLN A 312 14.98 18.37 1.20
CA GLN A 312 15.92 17.98 2.25
C GLN A 312 16.71 16.74 1.84
N GLN A 313 17.88 16.53 2.47
CA GLN A 313 18.68 15.32 2.27
C GLN A 313 17.85 14.06 2.56
N PHE A 314 17.11 14.10 3.66
CA PHE A 314 16.11 13.11 4.00
C PHE A 314 14.76 13.79 4.11
N ALA A 315 13.81 13.37 3.27
CA ALA A 315 12.42 13.79 3.37
C ALA A 315 11.78 13.32 4.69
N TYR A 316 12.38 12.32 5.34
CA TYR A 316 12.09 11.95 6.72
C TYR A 316 13.27 11.28 7.41
N SER A 317 13.40 11.51 8.72
CA SER A 317 14.24 10.72 9.61
C SER A 317 13.55 10.56 10.96
N TYR A 318 13.72 9.38 11.57
CA TYR A 318 13.33 9.13 12.96
C TYR A 318 14.28 8.12 13.59
N GLU A 319 14.53 8.31 14.88
CA GLU A 319 15.33 7.43 15.71
C GLU A 319 14.51 7.06 16.95
N ALA A 320 14.31 5.76 17.15
CA ALA A 320 13.62 5.24 18.31
C ALA A 320 14.47 5.46 19.58
N PRO A 321 13.85 5.56 20.77
CA PRO A 321 14.59 5.57 22.02
C PRO A 321 15.50 4.34 22.17
N ALA A 322 16.60 4.50 22.89
CA ALA A 322 17.52 3.39 23.20
C ALA A 322 16.80 2.23 23.93
N THR A 323 15.78 2.53 24.74
CA THR A 323 14.94 1.54 25.42
C THR A 323 14.13 0.66 24.46
N ALA A 324 13.81 1.17 23.27
CA ALA A 324 13.15 0.43 22.19
C ALA A 324 14.15 -0.14 21.16
N GLY A 325 15.44 -0.20 21.50
CA GLY A 325 16.49 -0.73 20.65
C GLY A 325 17.18 0.29 19.73
N GLY A 326 16.82 1.58 19.81
CA GLY A 326 17.55 2.65 19.13
C GLY A 326 17.56 2.55 17.59
N GLY A 327 16.58 1.85 17.01
CA GLY A 327 16.46 1.71 15.57
C GLY A 327 16.29 3.07 14.90
N LYS A 328 16.76 3.20 13.67
CA LYS A 328 16.68 4.45 12.90
C LYS A 328 16.07 4.16 11.54
N ILE A 329 15.31 5.12 11.05
CA ILE A 329 14.84 5.14 9.66
C ILE A 329 15.17 6.48 9.04
N THR A 330 15.68 6.45 7.81
CA THR A 330 15.86 7.63 6.96
C THR A 330 15.24 7.37 5.60
N ILE A 331 14.61 8.39 5.02
CA ILE A 331 13.94 8.32 3.73
C ILE A 331 14.49 9.43 2.85
N ALA A 332 15.21 9.06 1.81
CA ALA A 332 15.66 9.93 0.74
C ALA A 332 14.73 9.83 -0.47
N LEU A 333 14.62 10.92 -1.22
CA LEU A 333 13.95 10.97 -2.51
C LEU A 333 15.01 10.96 -3.59
N ASP A 334 14.96 9.98 -4.50
CA ASP A 334 15.85 10.03 -5.65
C ASP A 334 15.37 11.09 -6.65
N LYS A 335 16.30 11.94 -7.08
CA LYS A 335 16.04 13.13 -7.90
C LYS A 335 16.59 13.00 -9.33
N LEU A 336 17.24 11.88 -9.63
CA LEU A 336 18.03 11.73 -10.83
C LEU A 336 17.22 11.06 -11.93
N ASP A 337 16.50 9.98 -11.61
CA ASP A 337 15.85 9.18 -12.64
C ASP A 337 14.37 8.89 -12.33
N ALA A 338 13.50 9.32 -13.25
CA ALA A 338 12.07 9.01 -13.21
C ALA A 338 11.79 7.52 -13.43
N ILE A 339 12.71 6.84 -14.13
CA ILE A 339 12.71 5.39 -14.37
C ILE A 339 13.84 4.79 -13.54
N TYR A 340 13.48 3.97 -12.56
CA TYR A 340 14.47 3.29 -11.72
C TYR A 340 15.34 2.36 -12.57
N ASP A 341 16.64 2.65 -12.66
CA ASP A 341 17.63 1.78 -13.31
C ASP A 341 18.75 1.42 -12.33
N LEU A 342 18.89 0.13 -12.05
CA LEU A 342 19.96 -0.40 -11.17
C LEU A 342 21.36 -0.09 -11.72
N GLN A 343 21.48 0.16 -13.01
CA GLN A 343 22.75 0.54 -13.62
C GLN A 343 23.25 1.89 -13.09
N ASN A 344 22.38 2.80 -12.68
CA ASN A 344 22.81 4.09 -12.15
C ASN A 344 23.37 3.99 -10.72
N TYR A 345 23.30 2.81 -10.09
CA TYR A 345 23.72 2.55 -8.70
C TYR A 345 24.79 1.47 -8.59
N HIS A 346 25.63 1.30 -9.61
CA HIS A 346 26.69 0.28 -9.65
C HIS A 346 27.64 0.33 -8.43
N ASP A 347 27.87 1.51 -7.87
CA ASP A 347 28.81 1.72 -6.77
C ASP A 347 28.22 1.32 -5.40
N GLU A 348 26.89 1.36 -5.25
CA GLU A 348 26.20 1.02 -4.00
C GLU A 348 24.84 0.36 -4.30
N LEU A 349 24.86 -0.96 -4.48
CA LEU A 349 23.64 -1.73 -4.68
C LEU A 349 22.80 -1.79 -3.38
N PRO A 350 21.46 -1.76 -3.48
CA PRO A 350 20.62 -1.93 -2.31
C PRO A 350 20.70 -3.35 -1.76
N ASP A 351 20.45 -3.49 -0.46
CA ASP A 351 20.25 -4.78 0.18
C ASP A 351 18.92 -5.41 -0.23
N ALA A 352 17.89 -4.59 -0.47
CA ALA A 352 16.58 -5.05 -0.93
C ALA A 352 15.88 -4.03 -1.84
N ILE A 353 15.10 -4.55 -2.78
CA ILE A 353 14.13 -3.78 -3.58
C ILE A 353 12.74 -4.14 -3.07
N LEU A 354 11.92 -3.13 -2.82
CA LEU A 354 10.53 -3.30 -2.39
C LEU A 354 9.61 -2.48 -3.29
N ALA A 355 8.38 -2.92 -3.47
CA ALA A 355 7.33 -2.10 -4.09
C ALA A 355 5.97 -2.40 -3.48
N PHE A 356 5.08 -1.41 -3.49
CA PHE A 356 3.70 -1.60 -3.11
C PHE A 356 2.82 -1.74 -4.34
N HIS A 357 1.83 -2.63 -4.26
CA HIS A 357 0.76 -2.72 -5.25
C HIS A 357 1.25 -2.78 -6.70
N ALA A 358 2.38 -3.46 -6.89
CA ALA A 358 3.21 -3.28 -8.07
C ALA A 358 2.51 -3.67 -9.37
N GLY A 359 1.62 -4.67 -9.32
CA GLY A 359 0.97 -5.22 -10.51
C GLY A 359 1.97 -5.41 -11.65
N LEU A 360 3.02 -6.23 -11.44
CA LEU A 360 4.24 -6.28 -12.27
C LEU A 360 4.00 -6.39 -13.79
N ALA A 361 2.85 -6.92 -14.20
CA ALA A 361 2.43 -7.01 -15.60
C ALA A 361 2.05 -5.67 -16.24
N ASN A 362 1.84 -4.61 -15.46
CA ASN A 362 1.33 -3.32 -15.94
C ASN A 362 2.43 -2.29 -16.25
N TYR A 363 3.66 -2.56 -15.85
CA TYR A 363 4.77 -1.61 -15.94
C TYR A 363 5.93 -2.24 -16.73
N GLU A 364 5.92 -2.10 -18.06
CA GLU A 364 7.00 -2.58 -18.92
C GLU A 364 8.36 -1.97 -18.53
N THR A 365 8.34 -0.74 -18.01
CA THR A 365 9.51 -0.05 -17.45
C THR A 365 10.09 -0.74 -16.21
N TRP A 366 9.48 -1.81 -15.66
CA TRP A 366 10.03 -2.57 -14.54
C TRP A 366 10.63 -3.91 -14.97
N TYR A 367 10.55 -4.26 -16.26
CA TYR A 367 11.03 -5.54 -16.75
C TYR A 367 12.53 -5.70 -16.53
N HIS A 368 13.32 -4.65 -16.75
CA HIS A 368 14.75 -4.68 -16.44
C HIS A 368 15.01 -4.81 -14.94
N VAL A 369 14.19 -4.20 -14.07
CA VAL A 369 14.32 -4.31 -12.61
C VAL A 369 14.16 -5.76 -12.13
N ILE A 370 13.18 -6.48 -12.68
CA ILE A 370 12.96 -7.91 -12.38
C ILE A 370 14.19 -8.74 -12.80
N VAL A 371 14.68 -8.51 -14.02
CA VAL A 371 15.83 -9.22 -14.60
C VAL A 371 17.11 -8.92 -13.79
N ASP A 372 17.35 -7.65 -13.48
CA ASP A 372 18.54 -7.20 -12.78
C ASP A 372 18.55 -7.61 -11.31
N ALA A 373 17.39 -7.66 -10.63
CA ALA A 373 17.31 -8.21 -9.28
C ALA A 373 17.80 -9.66 -9.22
N ILE A 374 17.41 -10.49 -10.19
CA ILE A 374 17.87 -11.89 -10.29
C ILE A 374 19.35 -11.95 -10.70
N ARG A 375 19.74 -11.14 -11.69
CA ARG A 375 21.12 -11.09 -12.20
C ARG A 375 22.10 -10.69 -11.10
N LEU A 376 21.80 -9.63 -10.35
CA LEU A 376 22.65 -9.05 -9.30
C LEU A 376 22.43 -9.70 -7.92
N ASN A 377 21.52 -10.67 -7.82
CA ASN A 377 21.18 -11.38 -6.60
C ASN A 377 20.65 -10.45 -5.47
N ILE A 378 19.79 -9.51 -5.83
CA ILE A 378 19.18 -8.54 -4.91
C ILE A 378 17.79 -9.03 -4.51
N PRO A 379 17.51 -9.27 -3.22
CA PRO A 379 16.17 -9.56 -2.70
C PRO A 379 15.12 -8.58 -3.24
N PHE A 380 14.03 -9.11 -3.80
CA PHE A 380 12.96 -8.29 -4.36
C PHE A 380 11.59 -8.85 -4.00
N ALA A 381 10.78 -8.04 -3.32
CA ALA A 381 9.39 -8.36 -2.98
C ALA A 381 8.45 -7.20 -3.32
N VAL A 382 7.20 -7.54 -3.65
CA VAL A 382 6.14 -6.57 -3.90
C VAL A 382 4.87 -6.93 -3.16
N THR A 383 4.01 -5.95 -2.87
CA THR A 383 2.64 -6.23 -2.45
C THR A 383 1.63 -6.19 -3.60
N ASP A 384 0.48 -6.84 -3.42
CA ASP A 384 -0.65 -6.76 -4.35
C ASP A 384 -1.99 -6.93 -3.59
N TYR A 385 -3.10 -6.59 -4.27
CA TYR A 385 -4.43 -6.51 -3.70
C TYR A 385 -5.22 -7.83 -3.71
N VAL A 386 -5.01 -8.63 -4.75
CA VAL A 386 -5.78 -9.85 -5.05
C VAL A 386 -4.84 -10.98 -5.44
N ASP A 387 -5.20 -12.22 -5.14
CA ASP A 387 -4.37 -13.37 -5.52
C ASP A 387 -4.34 -13.59 -7.04
N THR A 388 -5.42 -13.22 -7.73
CA THR A 388 -5.55 -13.42 -9.18
C THR A 388 -4.59 -12.58 -10.02
N SER A 389 -4.08 -11.46 -9.50
CA SER A 389 -3.06 -10.63 -10.19
C SER A 389 -1.66 -11.21 -10.03
N LEU A 390 -1.42 -12.02 -9.00
CA LEU A 390 -0.14 -12.70 -8.80
C LEU A 390 0.14 -13.76 -9.88
N ASP A 391 -0.91 -14.29 -10.51
CA ASP A 391 -0.75 -15.17 -11.66
C ASP A 391 -0.19 -14.42 -12.88
N GLU A 392 -0.64 -13.17 -13.10
CA GLU A 392 -0.06 -12.33 -14.15
C GLU A 392 1.38 -11.92 -13.78
N CYS A 393 1.69 -11.73 -12.50
CA CYS A 393 3.07 -11.53 -12.04
C CYS A 393 3.96 -12.74 -12.35
N ASP A 394 3.49 -13.98 -12.11
CA ASP A 394 4.23 -15.19 -12.48
C ASP A 394 4.45 -15.25 -14.00
N ASN A 395 3.42 -14.96 -14.81
CA ASN A 395 3.54 -14.93 -16.27
C ASN A 395 4.62 -13.93 -16.72
N THR A 396 4.54 -12.69 -16.25
CA THR A 396 5.51 -11.64 -16.57
C THR A 396 6.93 -12.04 -16.19
N VAL A 397 7.15 -12.54 -14.96
CA VAL A 397 8.48 -12.98 -14.56
C VAL A 397 8.97 -14.11 -15.46
N ASN A 398 8.15 -15.13 -15.71
CA ASN A 398 8.53 -16.28 -16.55
C ASN A 398 8.83 -15.90 -18.00
N ASP A 399 8.12 -14.93 -18.56
CA ASP A 399 8.35 -14.44 -19.92
C ASP A 399 9.68 -13.67 -20.05
N LEU A 400 10.13 -13.03 -18.97
CA LEU A 400 11.38 -12.25 -18.94
C LEU A 400 12.64 -13.11 -18.73
N LEU A 401 12.53 -14.25 -18.04
CA LEU A 401 13.69 -15.08 -17.69
C LEU A 401 14.51 -15.58 -18.90
N PRO A 402 13.90 -16.07 -20.01
CA PRO A 402 14.66 -16.54 -21.16
C PRO A 402 15.51 -15.44 -21.80
N GLN A 403 14.95 -14.24 -21.93
CA GLN A 403 15.66 -13.08 -22.48
C GLN A 403 16.82 -12.67 -21.57
N GLY A 404 16.53 -12.53 -20.26
CA GLY A 404 17.57 -12.21 -19.27
C GLY A 404 18.72 -13.23 -19.24
N LEU A 405 18.42 -14.51 -19.47
CA LEU A 405 19.43 -15.56 -19.59
C LEU A 405 20.24 -15.46 -20.89
N SER A 406 19.61 -15.12 -22.03
CA SER A 406 20.31 -14.98 -23.31
C SER A 406 21.28 -13.80 -23.36
N ASP A 407 21.03 -12.78 -22.54
CA ASP A 407 21.86 -11.57 -22.47
C ASP A 407 23.18 -11.80 -21.68
N LEU A 408 23.34 -12.95 -21.02
CA LEU A 408 24.52 -13.28 -20.22
C LEU A 408 25.64 -13.92 -21.05
N ARG A 409 26.88 -13.51 -20.75
CA ARG A 409 28.08 -14.13 -21.33
C ARG A 409 28.36 -15.50 -20.68
N PRO A 410 28.95 -16.48 -21.40
CA PRO A 410 29.29 -17.80 -20.84
C PRO A 410 30.19 -17.78 -19.59
N SER A 411 30.94 -16.69 -19.37
CA SER A 411 31.75 -16.48 -18.17
C SER A 411 30.94 -16.17 -16.91
N GLN A 412 29.70 -15.68 -17.04
CA GLN A 412 28.79 -15.30 -15.94
C GLN A 412 28.06 -16.53 -15.37
N ARG A 413 28.84 -17.50 -14.90
CA ARG A 413 28.33 -18.83 -14.50
C ARG A 413 27.34 -18.77 -13.34
N GLN A 414 27.54 -17.84 -12.40
CA GLN A 414 26.67 -17.72 -11.22
C GLN A 414 25.32 -17.10 -11.60
N GLU A 415 25.33 -16.06 -12.41
CA GLU A 415 24.14 -15.42 -12.96
C GLU A 415 23.33 -16.43 -13.78
N ILE A 416 23.98 -17.18 -14.68
CA ILE A 416 23.35 -18.24 -15.47
C ILE A 416 22.68 -19.28 -14.55
N ALA A 417 23.33 -19.68 -13.46
CA ALA A 417 22.75 -20.61 -12.50
C ALA A 417 21.52 -20.03 -11.80
N ARG A 418 21.54 -18.74 -11.41
CA ARG A 418 20.39 -18.03 -10.83
C ARG A 418 19.20 -18.00 -11.78
N PHE A 419 19.40 -17.63 -13.04
CA PHE A 419 18.33 -17.65 -14.05
C PHE A 419 17.76 -19.06 -14.26
N LYS A 420 18.61 -20.09 -14.35
CA LYS A 420 18.14 -21.48 -14.47
C LYS A 420 17.33 -21.93 -13.26
N LYS A 421 17.77 -21.59 -12.04
CA LYS A 421 17.04 -21.87 -10.79
C LYS A 421 15.69 -21.13 -10.76
N ALA A 422 15.67 -19.87 -11.17
CA ALA A 422 14.47 -19.05 -11.31
C ALA A 422 13.46 -19.68 -12.31
N MET A 423 13.94 -20.21 -13.45
CA MET A 423 13.10 -20.88 -14.45
C MET A 423 12.53 -22.23 -13.99
N GLN A 424 13.17 -22.90 -13.03
CA GLN A 424 12.66 -24.14 -12.42
C GLN A 424 11.48 -23.87 -11.46
N SER A 425 11.27 -22.62 -11.06
CA SER A 425 10.20 -22.19 -10.15
C SER A 425 9.16 -21.34 -10.90
N PRO A 426 8.26 -21.95 -11.69
CA PRO A 426 7.30 -21.22 -12.52
C PRO A 426 6.24 -20.49 -11.67
N ARG A 427 6.10 -20.87 -10.39
CA ARG A 427 5.29 -20.15 -9.41
C ARG A 427 6.17 -19.66 -8.30
N ARG A 428 6.11 -18.35 -8.03
CA ARG A 428 6.85 -17.76 -6.93
C ARG A 428 6.10 -17.83 -5.61
N LYS A 429 6.85 -17.58 -4.52
CA LYS A 429 6.30 -17.59 -3.17
C LYS A 429 5.30 -16.44 -3.03
N ARG A 430 4.09 -16.78 -2.62
CA ARG A 430 2.98 -15.86 -2.36
C ARG A 430 2.59 -15.99 -0.89
N VAL A 431 2.55 -14.88 -0.17
CA VAL A 431 2.21 -14.87 1.26
C VAL A 431 1.00 -13.98 1.46
N LEU A 432 -0.02 -14.50 2.14
CA LEU A 432 -1.14 -13.66 2.59
C LEU A 432 -0.65 -12.83 3.77
N ASN A 433 -0.67 -11.51 3.63
CA ASN A 433 -0.13 -10.59 4.62
C ASN A 433 -1.10 -10.39 5.77
N SER A 434 -0.73 -10.84 6.97
CA SER A 434 -1.53 -10.64 8.19
C SER A 434 -1.72 -9.17 8.57
N PHE A 435 -0.83 -8.28 8.10
CA PHE A 435 -0.90 -6.83 8.31
C PHE A 435 -1.41 -6.09 7.08
N MET A 436 -2.17 -6.74 6.19
CA MET A 436 -2.93 -6.05 5.15
C MET A 436 -3.90 -5.02 5.75
N SER A 437 -4.38 -4.08 4.95
CA SER A 437 -5.47 -3.18 5.37
C SER A 437 -6.66 -4.02 5.86
N PRO A 438 -7.18 -3.79 7.07
CA PRO A 438 -8.17 -4.67 7.68
C PRO A 438 -9.55 -4.55 7.01
N ALA A 439 -9.74 -3.61 6.10
CA ALA A 439 -10.89 -3.58 5.21
C ALA A 439 -10.51 -3.17 3.78
N LEU A 440 -11.26 -3.71 2.82
CA LEU A 440 -11.78 -3.03 1.61
C LEU A 440 -12.70 -3.96 0.82
N SER A 441 -13.88 -3.48 0.44
CA SER A 441 -14.42 -3.63 -0.91
C SER A 441 -15.45 -2.54 -1.15
N ASP A 442 -15.14 -1.58 -2.03
CA ASP A 442 -16.16 -0.87 -2.78
C ASP A 442 -16.61 -1.84 -3.89
N PRO A 443 -17.84 -2.39 -3.85
CA PRO A 443 -18.27 -3.52 -4.66
C PRO A 443 -18.57 -3.08 -6.09
N VAL A 444 -17.61 -2.45 -6.75
CA VAL A 444 -17.85 -1.85 -8.04
C VAL A 444 -17.64 -2.88 -9.15
N SER A 445 -16.86 -3.96 -8.98
CA SER A 445 -16.56 -4.83 -10.14
C SER A 445 -16.47 -6.34 -9.91
N SER A 446 -16.32 -6.81 -8.67
CA SER A 446 -16.38 -8.23 -8.33
C SER A 446 -16.51 -8.47 -6.82
N TYR A 447 -16.88 -9.68 -6.41
CA TYR A 447 -16.80 -10.15 -5.02
C TYR A 447 -15.50 -10.94 -4.72
N LEU A 448 -14.42 -10.67 -5.45
CA LEU A 448 -13.12 -11.24 -5.09
C LEU A 448 -12.65 -10.64 -3.76
N PRO A 449 -12.06 -11.43 -2.84
CA PRO A 449 -11.42 -10.90 -1.65
C PRO A 449 -10.31 -9.93 -2.05
N TYR A 450 -10.37 -8.71 -1.52
CA TYR A 450 -9.52 -7.60 -1.88
C TYR A 450 -9.13 -6.84 -0.61
N ALA A 451 -7.88 -6.43 -0.51
CA ALA A 451 -7.43 -5.45 0.49
C ALA A 451 -6.13 -4.80 0.03
N LEU A 452 -5.83 -3.58 0.49
CA LEU A 452 -4.50 -3.01 0.29
C LEU A 452 -3.46 -3.88 1.00
N ASN A 453 -2.35 -4.16 0.32
CA ASN A 453 -1.26 -5.02 0.76
C ASN A 453 -1.71 -6.43 1.18
N ALA A 454 -2.78 -6.97 0.57
CA ALA A 454 -3.31 -8.29 0.91
C ALA A 454 -2.27 -9.40 0.72
N TRP A 455 -1.48 -9.32 -0.33
CA TRP A 455 -0.51 -10.34 -0.70
C TRP A 455 0.89 -9.76 -0.79
N ILE A 456 1.86 -10.57 -0.41
CA ILE A 456 3.29 -10.35 -0.67
C ILE A 456 3.72 -11.38 -1.71
N TYR A 457 4.33 -10.90 -2.79
CA TYR A 457 4.87 -11.70 -3.88
C TYR A 457 6.39 -11.57 -3.89
N ILE A 458 7.08 -12.70 -3.80
CA ILE A 458 8.55 -12.73 -3.74
C ILE A 458 9.10 -12.94 -5.14
N VAL A 459 9.63 -11.87 -5.73
CA VAL A 459 10.22 -11.90 -7.07
C VAL A 459 11.55 -12.65 -7.05
N HIS A 460 12.43 -12.30 -6.11
CA HIS A 460 13.74 -12.93 -5.96
C HIS A 460 14.15 -12.98 -4.48
N VAL A 461 14.82 -14.06 -4.09
CA VAL A 461 15.47 -14.21 -2.78
C VAL A 461 16.97 -14.36 -2.99
N LYS A 462 17.76 -13.77 -2.09
CA LYS A 462 19.22 -13.95 -2.13
C LYS A 462 19.57 -15.41 -1.87
N ASP A 463 20.49 -15.93 -2.69
CA ASP A 463 21.02 -17.30 -2.55
C ASP A 463 21.68 -17.58 -1.20
#